data_AF-A0A382V384-F1
#
_entry.id   AF-A0A382V384-F1
#
_cell.length_a   1.000
_cell.length_b   1.000
_cell.length_c   1.000
_cell.angle_alpha   90.00
_cell.angle_beta   90.00
_cell.angle_gamma   90.00
#
_symmetry.space_group_name_H-M   'P 1'
#
loop_
_entity.id
_entity.type
_entity.pdbx_description
1 polymer ?
#
loop_
_entity_poly.entity_id
_entity_poly.type
_entity_poly.pdbx_seq_one_letter_code
_entity_poly.pdbx_strand_id
1 'polypeptide(L)'
;MHLELSFSKQEPLQRASVKVALVRQDLGDLAKAVANTDKRVRALEVVLCNCVKYQYSKYPILYSRSHSKYPSVKINPNLITARPLIDVIDALGDHRFIGNDPKKNRWGKAPEPDAEDIGYTSEFWIMDDAIKLAKLLGIKHKTIYLKETTHLRLKPYTSA
;
A
#
# COMPACT_ATOMS: atom_id res chain seq x y z
N MET A 1 3.25 -11.15 -6.38
CA MET A 1 4.27 -10.06 -6.34
C MET A 1 4.33 -9.51 -4.92
N HIS A 2 5.33 -8.73 -4.53
CA HIS A 2 5.37 -8.10 -3.20
C HIS A 2 5.15 -6.59 -3.27
N LEU A 3 4.58 -6.01 -2.22
CA LEU A 3 4.51 -4.57 -2.04
C LEU A 3 5.94 -4.01 -1.91
N GLU A 4 6.25 -2.99 -2.69
CA GLU A 4 7.57 -2.35 -2.71
C GLU A 4 7.48 -0.92 -2.21
N LEU A 5 8.54 -0.39 -1.62
CA LEU A 5 8.63 1.04 -1.31
C LEU A 5 8.90 1.85 -2.59
N SER A 6 7.86 1.96 -3.43
CA SER A 6 7.87 2.70 -4.69
C SER A 6 7.39 4.14 -4.48
N PHE A 7 8.07 5.11 -5.08
CA PHE A 7 7.75 6.54 -4.96
C PHE A 7 7.67 7.22 -6.32
N SER A 8 6.89 8.31 -6.41
CA SER A 8 6.88 9.16 -7.60
C SER A 8 8.15 10.02 -7.65
N LYS A 9 8.67 10.26 -8.86
CA LYS A 9 9.85 11.07 -9.19
C LYS A 9 9.56 12.58 -9.11
N GLN A 10 8.28 12.93 -9.08
CA GLN A 10 7.82 14.31 -8.87
C GLN A 10 7.86 14.67 -7.38
N GLU A 11 7.58 15.93 -7.06
CA GLU A 11 7.37 16.33 -5.68
C GLU A 11 6.43 15.34 -4.97
N PRO A 12 6.79 14.88 -3.77
CA PRO A 12 5.98 13.91 -3.05
C PRO A 12 4.55 14.42 -2.88
N LEU A 13 3.54 13.53 -2.96
CA LEU A 13 2.14 13.93 -2.83
C LEU A 13 1.92 14.83 -1.60
N GLN A 14 1.25 15.96 -1.82
CA GLN A 14 0.96 16.93 -0.77
C GLN A 14 -0.39 16.64 -0.15
N ARG A 15 -0.44 16.57 1.19
CA ARG A 15 -1.67 16.20 1.93
C ARG A 15 -2.87 17.07 1.58
N ALA A 16 -2.68 18.38 1.53
CA ALA A 16 -3.74 19.33 1.18
C ALA A 16 -4.27 19.06 -0.24
N SER A 17 -3.37 18.86 -1.21
CA SER A 17 -3.72 18.59 -2.61
C SER A 17 -4.48 17.27 -2.77
N VAL A 18 -4.04 16.20 -2.09
CA VAL A 18 -4.74 14.90 -2.09
C VAL A 18 -6.14 15.05 -1.50
N LYS A 19 -6.27 15.73 -0.35
CA LYS A 19 -7.58 15.95 0.29
C LYS A 19 -8.54 16.69 -0.62
N VAL A 20 -8.09 17.78 -1.26
CA VAL A 20 -8.91 18.56 -2.20
C VAL A 20 -9.29 17.74 -3.43
N ALA A 21 -8.35 16.99 -4.01
CA ALA A 21 -8.61 16.15 -5.19
C ALA A 21 -9.69 15.09 -4.92
N LEU A 22 -9.62 14.43 -3.76
CA LEU A 22 -10.58 13.39 -3.37
C LEU A 22 -11.97 13.97 -3.06
N VAL A 23 -12.04 15.07 -2.31
CA VAL A 23 -13.33 15.73 -1.99
C VAL A 23 -14.05 16.20 -3.26
N ARG A 24 -13.31 16.70 -4.27
CA ARG A 24 -13.88 17.09 -5.57
C ARG A 24 -14.47 15.94 -6.37
N GLN A 25 -14.12 14.69 -6.03
CA GLN A 25 -14.67 13.47 -6.64
C GLN A 25 -15.71 12.80 -5.74
N ASP A 26 -16.23 13.51 -4.72
CA ASP A 26 -17.16 12.97 -3.73
C ASP A 26 -16.58 11.82 -2.88
N LEU A 27 -15.25 11.77 -2.74
CA LEU A 27 -14.52 10.75 -1.97
C LEU A 27 -14.09 11.30 -0.60
N GLY A 28 -14.97 12.06 0.05
CA GLY A 28 -14.67 12.76 1.32
C GLY A 28 -14.25 11.82 2.46
N ASP A 29 -14.88 10.66 2.57
CA ASP A 29 -14.55 9.69 3.62
C ASP A 29 -13.22 8.98 3.35
N LEU A 30 -12.93 8.64 2.09
CA LEU A 30 -11.61 8.16 1.70
C LEU A 30 -10.55 9.21 2.03
N ALA A 31 -10.82 10.49 1.75
CA ALA A 31 -9.90 11.59 2.07
C ALA A 31 -9.58 11.69 3.56
N LYS A 32 -10.59 11.50 4.44
CA LYS A 32 -10.36 11.42 5.90
C LYS A 32 -9.47 10.23 6.27
N ALA A 33 -9.62 9.10 5.58
CA ALA A 33 -8.82 7.91 5.84
C ALA A 33 -7.37 8.08 5.36
N VAL A 34 -7.15 8.48 4.11
CA VAL A 34 -5.82 8.42 3.46
C VAL A 34 -5.04 9.73 3.51
N ALA A 35 -5.71 10.87 3.70
CA ALA A 35 -5.08 12.20 3.75
C ALA A 35 -5.11 12.84 5.15
N ASN A 36 -5.22 12.05 6.21
CA ASN A 36 -5.21 12.54 7.59
C ASN A 36 -3.82 13.07 8.01
N THR A 37 -2.78 12.29 7.71
CA THR A 37 -1.38 12.60 8.08
C THR A 37 -0.48 12.44 6.87
N ASP A 38 0.67 13.12 6.87
CA ASP A 38 1.64 12.99 5.77
C ASP A 38 2.13 11.55 5.63
N LYS A 39 2.24 10.79 6.73
CA LYS A 39 2.57 9.36 6.70
C LYS A 39 1.54 8.53 5.94
N ARG A 40 0.25 8.82 6.06
CA ARG A 40 -0.80 8.13 5.29
C ARG A 40 -0.80 8.53 3.82
N VAL A 41 -0.51 9.79 3.52
CA VAL A 41 -0.34 10.25 2.12
C VAL A 41 0.85 9.56 1.45
N ARG A 42 1.96 9.40 2.17
CA ARG A 42 3.14 8.66 1.69
C ARG A 42 2.83 7.17 1.51
N ALA A 43 2.07 6.57 2.42
CA ALA A 43 1.59 5.20 2.28
C ALA A 43 0.66 5.02 1.06
N LEU A 44 -0.24 5.97 0.82
CA LEU A 44 -1.10 6.01 -0.38
C LEU A 44 -0.26 6.08 -1.65
N GLU A 45 0.74 6.95 -1.68
CA GLU A 45 1.67 7.06 -2.80
C GLU A 45 2.34 5.72 -3.09
N VAL A 46 2.84 5.03 -2.06
CA VAL A 46 3.45 3.70 -2.19
C VAL A 46 2.49 2.68 -2.79
N VAL A 47 1.27 2.57 -2.24
CA VAL A 47 0.28 1.59 -2.71
C VAL A 47 -0.11 1.86 -4.16
N LEU A 48 -0.38 3.12 -4.51
CA LEU A 48 -0.78 3.51 -5.87
C LEU A 48 0.37 3.36 -6.88
N CYS A 49 1.61 3.65 -6.49
CA CYS A 49 2.77 3.36 -7.34
C CYS A 49 2.87 1.86 -7.65
N ASN A 50 2.67 1.00 -6.66
CA ASN A 50 2.67 -0.46 -6.89
C ASN A 50 1.52 -0.88 -7.81
N CYS A 51 0.32 -0.31 -7.64
CA CYS A 51 -0.81 -0.57 -8.53
C CYS A 51 -0.48 -0.20 -9.98
N VAL A 52 0.09 0.98 -10.22
CA VAL A 52 0.48 1.43 -11.56
C VAL A 52 1.63 0.60 -12.14
N LYS A 53 2.63 0.26 -11.31
CA LYS A 53 3.77 -0.57 -11.72
C LYS A 53 3.32 -1.96 -12.20
N TYR A 54 2.36 -2.55 -11.48
CA TYR A 54 1.90 -3.91 -11.71
C TYR A 54 0.51 -4.00 -12.36
N GLN A 55 0.03 -2.93 -13.00
CA GLN A 55 -1.34 -2.80 -13.50
C GLN A 55 -1.78 -3.90 -14.50
N TYR A 56 -0.83 -4.56 -15.16
CA TYR A 56 -1.10 -5.65 -16.11
C TYR A 56 -0.86 -7.05 -15.52
N SER A 57 -0.52 -7.13 -14.24
CA SER A 57 -0.29 -8.40 -13.57
C SER A 57 -1.60 -9.09 -13.23
N LYS A 58 -1.62 -10.41 -13.44
CA LYS A 58 -2.74 -11.28 -13.05
C LYS A 58 -2.59 -11.83 -11.62
N TYR A 59 -1.55 -11.42 -10.90
CA TYR A 59 -1.26 -11.90 -9.55
C TYR A 59 -1.56 -10.80 -8.52
N PRO A 60 -1.90 -11.16 -7.27
CA PRO A 60 -2.08 -10.17 -6.24
C PRO A 60 -0.73 -9.61 -5.76
N ILE A 61 -0.81 -8.46 -5.10
CA ILE A 61 0.29 -7.85 -4.36
C ILE A 61 0.25 -8.35 -2.92
N LEU A 62 1.29 -9.07 -2.52
CA LEU A 62 1.48 -9.60 -1.18
C LEU A 62 2.15 -8.53 -0.30
N TYR A 63 1.64 -8.37 0.92
CA TYR A 63 2.20 -7.49 1.94
C TYR A 63 2.01 -8.14 3.31
N SER A 64 2.83 -7.77 4.30
CA SER A 64 2.54 -8.21 5.68
C SER A 64 1.85 -7.12 6.47
N ARG A 65 1.05 -7.57 7.43
CA ARG A 65 0.43 -6.77 8.47
C ARG A 65 1.24 -6.79 9.78
N SER A 66 2.38 -7.48 9.80
CA SER A 66 3.29 -7.51 10.96
C SER A 66 3.89 -6.14 11.24
N HIS A 67 3.96 -5.80 12.53
CA HIS A 67 4.56 -4.56 13.03
C HIS A 67 6.08 -4.66 13.27
N SER A 68 6.76 -5.62 12.60
CA SER A 68 8.20 -5.84 12.76
C SER A 68 9.05 -4.62 12.32
N LYS A 69 10.33 -4.62 12.72
CA LYS A 69 11.24 -3.48 12.46
C LYS A 69 11.38 -3.21 10.96
N TYR A 70 11.09 -1.96 10.57
CA TYR A 70 11.15 -1.49 9.20
C TYR A 70 12.60 -1.24 8.75
N PRO A 71 12.87 -1.27 7.43
CA PRO A 71 14.20 -0.98 6.89
C PRO A 71 14.74 0.38 7.33
N SER A 72 16.07 0.52 7.35
CA SER A 72 16.75 1.75 7.74
C SER A 72 16.34 2.97 6.91
N VAL A 73 16.59 4.18 7.41
CA VAL A 73 16.28 5.48 6.74
C VAL A 73 16.84 5.55 5.31
N LYS A 74 17.98 4.89 5.05
CA LYS A 74 18.59 4.81 3.70
C LYS A 74 17.66 4.16 2.66
N ILE A 75 16.84 3.21 3.12
CA ILE A 75 15.98 2.32 2.35
C ILE A 75 14.51 2.80 2.42
N ASN A 76 14.11 3.37 3.56
CA ASN A 76 12.80 3.94 3.83
C ASN A 76 12.94 5.43 4.22
N PRO A 77 13.28 6.32 3.26
CA PRO A 77 13.57 7.72 3.54
C PRO A 77 12.36 8.47 4.12
N ASN A 78 11.14 7.97 3.84
CA ASN A 78 9.88 8.52 4.33
C ASN A 78 9.41 7.89 5.66
N LEU A 79 10.20 6.99 6.26
CA LEU A 79 9.88 6.31 7.53
C LEU A 79 8.45 5.73 7.58
N ILE A 80 7.99 5.17 6.46
CA ILE A 80 6.66 4.56 6.35
C ILE A 80 6.69 3.25 7.14
N THR A 81 5.82 3.14 8.14
CA THR A 81 5.67 1.95 8.99
C THR A 81 4.44 1.13 8.58
N ALA A 82 4.20 0.00 9.27
CA ALA A 82 3.10 -0.92 8.97
C ALA A 82 1.76 -0.24 9.04
N ARG A 83 1.55 0.52 10.12
CA ARG A 83 0.24 1.04 10.47
C ARG A 83 -0.32 1.99 9.39
N PRO A 84 0.41 3.01 8.92
CA PRO A 84 -0.05 3.84 7.82
C PRO A 84 -0.33 3.07 6.53
N LEU A 85 0.49 2.07 6.18
CA LEU A 85 0.26 1.23 4.99
C LEU A 85 -1.02 0.41 5.12
N ILE A 86 -1.18 -0.28 6.25
CA ILE A 86 -2.36 -1.10 6.54
C ILE A 86 -3.63 -0.25 6.52
N ASP A 87 -3.64 0.89 7.23
CA ASP A 87 -4.80 1.79 7.30
C ASP A 87 -5.22 2.26 5.89
N VAL A 88 -4.25 2.55 5.02
CA VAL A 88 -4.51 2.99 3.65
C VAL A 88 -4.99 1.85 2.76
N ILE A 89 -4.37 0.66 2.83
CA ILE A 89 -4.79 -0.51 2.06
C ILE A 89 -6.20 -0.94 2.47
N ASP A 90 -6.52 -0.91 3.76
CA ASP A 90 -7.86 -1.22 4.25
C ASP A 90 -8.87 -0.18 3.75
N ALA A 91 -8.56 1.12 3.84
CA ALA A 91 -9.42 2.18 3.32
C ALA A 91 -9.66 2.05 1.80
N LEU A 92 -8.62 1.77 1.01
CA LEU A 92 -8.78 1.54 -0.42
C LEU A 92 -9.65 0.31 -0.72
N GLY A 93 -9.53 -0.74 0.10
CA GLY A 93 -10.36 -1.94 0.01
C GLY A 93 -11.83 -1.67 0.34
N ASP A 94 -12.09 -1.00 1.46
CA ASP A 94 -13.44 -0.64 1.92
C ASP A 94 -14.17 0.25 0.89
N HIS A 95 -13.42 1.09 0.18
CA HIS A 95 -13.91 1.94 -0.93
C HIS A 95 -13.82 1.28 -2.31
N ARG A 96 -13.49 -0.02 -2.41
CA ARG A 96 -13.42 -0.81 -3.66
C ARG A 96 -12.44 -0.31 -4.73
N PHE A 97 -11.42 0.45 -4.34
CA PHE A 97 -10.33 0.82 -5.25
C PHE A 97 -9.37 -0.36 -5.50
N ILE A 98 -9.32 -1.31 -4.57
CA ILE A 98 -8.56 -2.57 -4.68
C ILE A 98 -9.42 -3.73 -4.17
N GLY A 99 -9.17 -4.93 -4.67
CA GLY A 99 -9.78 -6.15 -4.12
C GLY A 99 -9.01 -6.59 -2.89
N ASN A 100 -9.60 -6.45 -1.70
CA ASN A 100 -8.98 -6.78 -0.42
C ASN A 100 -9.99 -7.60 0.40
N ASP A 101 -10.26 -8.82 -0.06
CA ASP A 101 -11.12 -9.72 0.67
C ASP A 101 -10.40 -10.15 1.96
N PRO A 102 -10.98 -9.88 3.15
CA PRO A 102 -10.34 -10.22 4.41
C PRO A 102 -10.16 -11.74 4.52
N LYS A 103 -8.91 -12.20 4.56
CA LYS A 103 -8.62 -13.57 5.00
C LYS A 103 -9.09 -13.74 6.45
N LYS A 104 -9.58 -14.94 6.81
CA LYS A 104 -10.10 -15.23 8.16
C LYS A 104 -9.05 -14.98 9.25
N ASN A 105 -7.77 -15.08 8.92
CA ASN A 105 -6.63 -14.88 9.81
C ASN A 105 -5.96 -13.49 9.72
N ARG A 106 -6.63 -12.44 9.19
CA ARG A 106 -6.13 -11.05 8.92
C ARG A 106 -5.37 -10.32 10.06
N TRP A 107 -5.20 -10.95 11.22
CA TRP A 107 -4.53 -10.42 12.41
C TRP A 107 -3.68 -11.45 13.16
N GLY A 108 -3.19 -12.52 12.51
CA GLY A 108 -2.36 -13.53 13.17
C GLY A 108 -3.05 -14.26 14.33
N LYS A 109 -4.39 -14.27 14.37
CA LYS A 109 -5.17 -14.84 15.49
C LYS A 109 -5.18 -16.37 15.51
N ALA A 110 -4.89 -17.01 14.38
CA ALA A 110 -4.54 -18.43 14.29
C ALA A 110 -3.89 -18.69 12.91
N PRO A 111 -2.81 -19.48 12.83
CA PRO A 111 -2.42 -20.07 11.54
C PRO A 111 -3.60 -20.88 11.00
N GLU A 112 -3.82 -20.86 9.68
CA GLU A 112 -4.73 -21.83 9.09
C GLU A 112 -4.15 -23.24 9.33
N PRO A 113 -4.97 -24.27 9.61
CA PRO A 113 -4.46 -25.64 9.71
C PRO A 113 -3.65 -25.95 8.44
N ASP A 114 -2.42 -26.42 8.60
CA ASP A 114 -1.46 -26.74 7.53
C ASP A 114 -0.88 -25.54 6.74
N ALA A 115 -1.07 -24.30 7.19
CA ALA A 115 -0.42 -23.15 6.59
C ALA A 115 0.96 -22.87 7.22
N GLU A 116 2.01 -22.85 6.38
CA GLU A 116 3.36 -22.39 6.76
C GLU A 116 3.39 -20.90 7.18
N ASP A 117 2.32 -20.16 6.93
CA ASP A 117 2.21 -18.72 7.17
C ASP A 117 1.36 -18.42 8.41
N ILE A 118 1.99 -17.77 9.39
CA ILE A 118 1.45 -17.33 10.68
C ILE A 118 0.40 -16.20 10.60
N GLY A 119 -0.33 -16.06 9.49
CA GLY A 119 -1.46 -15.14 9.37
C GLY A 119 -1.11 -13.66 9.36
N TYR A 120 0.15 -13.32 9.07
CA TYR A 120 0.59 -11.93 8.90
C TYR A 120 0.69 -11.53 7.44
N THR A 121 0.68 -12.45 6.48
CA THR A 121 0.65 -12.08 5.05
C THR A 121 -0.78 -11.84 4.60
N SER A 122 -0.96 -10.75 3.88
CA SER A 122 -2.22 -10.35 3.25
C SER A 122 -1.94 -10.00 1.81
N GLU A 123 -2.99 -9.92 1.03
CA GLU A 123 -2.90 -9.69 -0.40
C GLU A 123 -3.98 -8.71 -0.82
N PHE A 124 -3.71 -7.98 -1.90
CA PHE A 124 -4.75 -7.23 -2.58
C PHE A 124 -4.61 -7.36 -4.09
N TRP A 125 -5.74 -7.24 -4.76
CA TRP A 125 -5.89 -7.27 -6.20
C TRP A 125 -6.00 -5.85 -6.73
N ILE A 126 -5.27 -5.56 -7.80
CA ILE A 126 -5.30 -4.26 -8.45
C ILE A 126 -6.60 -4.17 -9.25
N MET A 127 -7.36 -3.11 -9.05
CA MET A 127 -8.56 -2.81 -9.83
C MET A 127 -8.34 -1.54 -10.67
N ASP A 128 -9.13 -1.39 -11.75
CA ASP A 128 -9.04 -0.24 -12.65
C ASP A 128 -9.22 1.10 -11.91
N ASP A 129 -10.03 1.12 -10.86
CA ASP A 129 -10.31 2.34 -10.09
C ASP A 129 -9.08 2.81 -9.30
N ALA A 130 -8.23 1.90 -8.78
CA ALA A 130 -6.92 2.29 -8.22
C ALA A 130 -6.03 2.95 -9.28
N ILE A 131 -6.08 2.49 -10.53
CA ILE A 131 -5.30 3.09 -11.63
C ILE A 131 -5.84 4.47 -12.01
N LYS A 132 -7.17 4.63 -12.04
CA LYS A 132 -7.81 5.94 -12.27
C LYS A 132 -7.47 6.91 -11.14
N LEU A 133 -7.51 6.47 -9.89
CA LEU A 133 -7.13 7.27 -8.73
C LEU A 133 -5.65 7.69 -8.79
N ALA A 134 -4.76 6.76 -9.13
CA ALA A 134 -3.34 7.07 -9.30
C ALA A 134 -3.13 8.16 -10.37
N LYS A 135 -3.82 8.06 -11.51
CA LYS A 135 -3.79 9.08 -12.58
C LYS A 135 -4.33 10.43 -12.11
N LEU A 136 -5.44 10.46 -11.36
CA LEU A 136 -6.03 11.67 -10.79
C LEU A 136 -5.02 12.41 -9.88
N LEU A 137 -4.24 11.64 -9.10
CA LEU A 137 -3.21 12.16 -8.21
C LEU A 137 -1.87 12.43 -8.91
N GLY A 138 -1.80 12.29 -10.24
CA GLY A 138 -0.60 12.58 -11.03
C GLY A 138 0.46 11.45 -11.04
N ILE A 139 0.17 10.29 -10.46
CA ILE A 139 1.07 9.13 -10.47
C ILE A 139 0.96 8.42 -11.83
N LYS A 140 2.09 8.29 -12.54
CA LYS A 140 2.17 7.64 -13.85
C LYS A 140 3.35 6.66 -13.89
N HIS A 141 3.29 5.62 -14.72
CA HIS A 141 4.37 4.61 -14.77
C HIS A 141 5.76 5.22 -15.03
N LYS A 142 5.85 6.22 -15.92
CA LYS A 142 7.10 6.94 -16.22
C LYS A 142 7.67 7.74 -15.04
N THR A 143 6.85 8.02 -14.03
CA THR A 143 7.25 8.77 -12.83
C THR A 143 7.59 7.85 -11.67
N ILE A 144 7.49 6.52 -11.77
CA ILE A 144 7.84 5.63 -10.65
C ILE A 144 9.34 5.37 -10.66
N TYR A 145 10.04 5.75 -9.58
CA TYR A 145 11.44 5.43 -9.41
C TYR A 145 11.59 4.11 -8.63
N LEU A 146 12.40 3.20 -9.19
CA LEU A 146 12.86 1.99 -8.52
C LEU A 146 14.23 2.31 -7.91
N LYS A 147 14.27 2.60 -6.61
CA LYS A 147 15.56 2.57 -5.90
C LYS A 147 15.89 1.08 -5.68
N GLU A 148 17.09 0.66 -6.07
CA GLU A 148 17.51 -0.75 -6.09
C GLU A 148 17.01 -1.52 -4.85
N THR A 149 16.21 -2.56 -5.12
CA THR A 149 15.82 -3.62 -4.18
C THR A 149 15.27 -3.17 -2.82
N THR A 150 14.21 -2.36 -2.81
CA THR A 150 13.40 -2.12 -1.60
C THR A 150 12.05 -2.84 -1.67
N HIS A 151 12.12 -4.17 -1.85
CA HIS A 151 10.96 -5.00 -1.59
C HIS A 151 10.60 -4.88 -0.11
N LEU A 152 9.37 -4.52 0.21
CA LEU A 152 8.87 -4.64 1.56
C LEU A 152 8.57 -6.14 1.81
N ARG A 153 9.62 -6.96 1.91
CA ARG A 153 9.52 -8.31 2.46
C ARG A 153 9.46 -8.19 3.96
N LEU A 154 8.26 -8.00 4.47
CA LEU A 154 7.98 -8.32 5.85
C LEU A 154 7.92 -9.86 5.92
N LYS A 155 9.08 -10.49 6.07
CA LYS A 155 9.22 -11.94 6.17
C LYS A 155 8.22 -12.50 7.22
N PRO A 156 7.63 -13.69 7.00
CA PRO A 156 7.24 -14.52 8.12
C PRO A 156 8.52 -14.87 8.90
N TYR A 157 8.44 -14.82 10.24
CA TYR A 157 9.51 -15.33 11.10
C TYR A 157 9.71 -16.82 10.77
N THR A 158 10.72 -17.16 9.98
CA THR A 158 11.33 -18.48 10.04
C THR A 158 12.59 -18.33 10.87
N SER A 159 12.51 -18.76 12.11
CA SER A 159 13.68 -19.03 12.94
C SER A 159 14.60 -20.02 12.21
N ALA A 160 15.82 -19.57 11.93
CA ALA A 160 16.99 -20.42 11.77
C ALA A 160 18.11 -19.76 12.59
#